data_AF-Q8JH26-F1
#
_entry.id   AF-Q8JH26-F1
#
_cell.length_a   1.000
_cell.length_b   1.000
_cell.length_c   1.000
_cell.angle_alpha   90.00
_cell.angle_beta   90.00
_cell.angle_gamma   90.00
#
_symmetry.space_group_name_H-M   'P 1'
#
loop_
_entity.id
_entity.type
_entity.pdbx_description
1 polymer ?
#
loop_
_entity_poly.entity_id
_entity_poly.type
_entity_poly.pdbx_seq_one_letter_code
_entity_poly.pdbx_strand_id
1 'polypeptide(L)' 'IVFAQTKFIADNVKDWSKVVLAYEPVWAIGTGKTASPQQAQEVHDKLRE' A
#
# COMPACT_ATOMS: atom_id res chain seq x y z
N ILE A 1 7.69 1.44 5.85
CA ILE A 1 6.52 1.22 6.72
C ILE A 1 5.49 0.33 6.04
N VAL A 2 4.83 0.76 4.96
CA VAL A 2 3.81 -0.05 4.26
C VAL A 2 4.31 -1.46 3.88
N PHE A 3 5.53 -1.59 3.34
CA PHE A 3 6.09 -2.90 2.99
C PHE A 3 6.31 -3.84 4.18
N ALA A 4 6.65 -3.30 5.35
CA ALA A 4 6.78 -4.11 6.56
C ALA A 4 5.41 -4.57 7.07
N GLN A 5 4.40 -3.69 6.99
CA GLN A 5 3.01 -4.01 7.35
C GLN A 5 2.44 -5.10 6.43
N THR A 6 2.58 -4.93 5.12
CA THR A 6 2.05 -5.89 4.14
C THR A 6 2.80 -7.21 4.17
N LYS A 7 4.12 -7.19 4.41
CA LYS A 7 4.89 -8.42 4.65
C LYS A 7 4.33 -9.23 5.82
N PHE A 8 4.09 -8.59 6.97
CA PHE A 8 3.52 -9.29 8.12
C PHE A 8 2.14 -9.89 7.79
N ILE A 9 1.30 -9.16 7.06
CA ILE A 9 -0.01 -9.66 6.61
C ILE A 9 0.18 -10.87 5.69
N ALA A 10 1.06 -10.81 4.67
CA ALA A 10 1.32 -11.92 3.76
C ALA A 10 1.91 -13.16 4.45
N ASP A 11 2.72 -12.95 5.49
CA ASP A 11 3.26 -14.05 6.29
C ASP A 11 2.15 -14.79 7.07
N ASN A 12 0.99 -14.18 7.33
CA ASN A 12 -0.11 -14.73 8.14
C ASN A 12 -1.42 -15.00 7.39
N VAL A 13 -1.70 -14.29 6.30
CA VAL A 13 -2.90 -14.46 5.46
C VAL A 13 -2.53 -15.27 4.23
N LYS A 14 -3.14 -16.46 4.10
CA LYS A 14 -2.82 -17.42 3.03
C LYS A 14 -3.85 -17.45 1.91
N ASP A 15 -5.12 -17.13 2.20
CA ASP A 15 -6.17 -16.97 1.21
C ASP A 15 -6.47 -15.49 0.99
N TRP A 16 -6.20 -15.02 -0.23
CA TRP A 16 -6.39 -13.63 -0.66
C TRP A 16 -7.63 -13.44 -1.54
N SER A 17 -8.39 -14.51 -1.81
CA SER A 17 -9.52 -14.50 -2.76
C SER A 17 -10.64 -13.50 -2.43
N LYS A 18 -10.73 -13.08 -1.16
CA LYS A 18 -11.71 -12.12 -0.65
C LYS A 18 -11.06 -10.90 0.00
N VAL A 19 -9.79 -10.63 -0.27
CA VAL A 19 -9.02 -9.54 0.33
C VAL A 19 -8.71 -8.49 -0.73
N VAL A 20 -8.90 -7.21 -0.37
CA VAL A 20 -8.43 -6.07 -1.15
C VAL A 20 -7.39 -5.32 -0.32
N LEU A 21 -6.24 -5.04 -0.91
CA LEU A 21 -5.22 -4.19 -0.33
C LEU A 21 -5.40 -2.75 -0.82
N ALA A 22 -5.67 -1.83 0.09
CA ALA A 22 -5.75 -0.40 -0.19
C ALA A 22 -4.50 0.31 0.36
N TYR A 23 -3.74 0.98 -0.52
CA TYR A 23 -2.62 1.82 -0.11
C TYR A 23 -3.10 3.26 0.11
N GLU A 24 -2.95 3.75 1.34
CA GLU A 24 -3.28 5.13 1.69
C GLU A 24 -2.01 5.93 2.03
N PRO A 25 -1.61 6.91 1.19
CA PRO A 25 -0.47 7.76 1.48
C PRO A 25 -0.86 8.80 2.55
N VAL A 26 -0.90 8.40 3.83
CA VAL A 26 -1.34 9.24 4.96
C VAL A 26 -0.59 10.57 5.04
N TRP A 27 0.68 10.59 4.63
CA TRP A 27 1.48 11.82 4.53
C TRP A 27 0.88 12.90 3.60
N ALA A 28 0.00 12.51 2.67
CA ALA A 28 -0.71 13.35 1.70
C ALA A 28 -2.20 13.55 2.02
N ILE A 29 -2.70 13.08 3.18
CA ILE A 29 -4.11 13.22 3.56
C ILE A 29 -4.26 14.36 4.56
N GLY A 30 -5.03 15.40 4.22
CA GLY A 30 -5.28 16.55 5.12
C GLY A 30 -4.07 17.46 5.35
N THR A 31 -2.98 17.29 4.59
CA THR A 31 -1.71 18.03 4.78
C THR A 31 -1.50 19.15 3.76
N GLY A 32 -2.43 19.32 2.80
CA GLY A 32 -2.26 20.24 1.66
C GLY A 32 -1.22 19.77 0.62
N LYS A 33 -0.63 18.58 0.81
CA LYS A 33 0.22 17.91 -0.17
C LYS A 33 -0.58 16.84 -0.90
N THR A 34 -0.28 16.64 -2.18
CA THR A 34 -0.94 15.62 -3.02
C THR A 34 0.10 14.60 -3.46
N ALA A 35 -0.17 13.31 -3.23
CA ALA A 35 0.61 12.25 -3.84
C ALA A 35 0.31 12.21 -5.34
N SER A 36 1.35 12.30 -6.18
CA SER A 36 1.15 12.22 -7.63
C SER A 36 0.75 10.80 -8.06
N PRO A 37 0.11 10.63 -9.22
CA PRO A 37 -0.19 9.31 -9.76
C PRO A 37 1.06 8.43 -9.89
N GLN A 38 2.21 9.01 -10.26
CA GLN A 38 3.47 8.29 -10.39
C GLN A 38 3.99 7.81 -9.03
N GLN A 39 3.90 8.64 -7.99
CA GLN A 39 4.28 8.25 -6.62
C GLN A 39 3.39 7.13 -6.09
N ALA A 40 2.09 7.18 -6.35
CA ALA A 40 1.16 6.11 -5.96
C ALA A 40 1.48 4.82 -6.72
N GLN A 41 1.74 4.91 -8.03
CA GLN A 41 2.04 3.77 -8.88
C GLN A 41 3.33 3.07 -8.45
N GLU A 42 4.39 3.81 -8.12
CA GLU A 42 5.66 3.24 -7.65
C GLU A 42 5.46 2.33 -6.42
N VAL A 43 4.62 2.76 -5.47
CA VAL A 43 4.31 1.96 -4.29
C VAL A 43 3.44 0.76 -4.66
N HIS A 44 2.43 0.94 -5.52
CA HIS A 44 1.59 -0.15 -5.99
C HIS A 44 2.37 -1.25 -6.71
N ASP A 45 3.36 -0.88 -7.52
CA ASP A 45 4.22 -1.84 -8.23
C ASP A 45 5.08 -2.62 -7.24
N LYS A 46 5.76 -1.94 -6.31
CA LYS A 46 6.54 -2.58 -5.24
C LYS A 46 5.70 -3.44 -4.30
N LEU A 47 4.41 -3.16 -4.14
CA LEU A 47 3.50 -4.00 -3.34
C LEU A 47 3.07 -5.29 -4.04
N ARG A 48 3.24 -5.38 -5.36
CA ARG A 48 2.92 -6.57 -6.17
C ARG A 48 4.10 -7.50 -6.39
N GLU A 49 5.32 -7.05 -6.11
CA GLU A 49 6.55 -7.85 -6.08
C GLU A 49 6.62 -8.70 -4.81
#